data_AF-A0A2L0MVQ1-F1
#
_entry.id   AF-A0A2L0MVQ1-F1
#
_cell.length_a   1.000
_cell.length_b   1.000
_cell.length_c   1.000
_cell.angle_alpha   90.00
_cell.angle_beta   90.00
_cell.angle_gamma   90.00
#
_symmetry.space_group_name_H-M   'P 1'
#
loop_
_entity.id
_entity.type
_entity.pdbx_description
1 polymer ?
#
loop_
_entity_poly.entity_id
_entity_poly.type
_entity_poly.pdbx_seq_one_letter_code
_entity_poly.pdbx_strand_id
1 'polypeptide(L)'
;MPPTRTPSGKSASFRLGLSTEAMLGSLPTGQGTRTAVAVPSDRELLDAVHRLEPQQQECVTLRFLQGLPVAQTAKIMGRTVSAIKRLQYRAVRTLARMVDGIASAEAAPQL
;
A
#
# COMPACT_ATOMS: atom_id res chain seq x y z
N MET A 1 29.36 -20.89 -50.47
CA MET A 1 27.90 -20.63 -50.50
C MET A 1 27.37 -20.67 -49.05
N PRO A 2 26.39 -19.83 -48.69
CA PRO A 2 26.13 -19.25 -47.34
C PRO A 2 25.08 -20.09 -46.54
N PRO A 3 24.49 -19.66 -45.38
CA PRO A 3 24.54 -18.33 -44.76
C PRO A 3 24.76 -18.23 -43.24
N THR A 4 25.11 -16.99 -42.89
CA THR A 4 25.14 -16.34 -41.59
C THR A 4 23.73 -16.15 -41.00
N ARG A 5 23.63 -16.22 -39.66
CA ARG A 5 22.57 -15.56 -38.90
C ARG A 5 22.99 -15.36 -37.44
N THR A 6 23.43 -14.14 -37.13
CA THR A 6 23.43 -13.58 -35.78
C THR A 6 21.99 -13.21 -35.37
N PRO A 7 21.70 -13.21 -34.07
CA PRO A 7 21.17 -11.99 -33.44
C PRO A 7 22.02 -11.63 -32.19
N SER A 8 22.64 -10.44 -32.13
CA SER A 8 22.02 -9.20 -31.62
C SER A 8 21.28 -9.45 -30.30
N GLY A 9 21.79 -9.11 -29.12
CA GLY A 9 22.34 -7.82 -28.73
C GLY A 9 21.37 -7.17 -27.73
N LYS A 10 21.90 -6.71 -26.59
CA LYS A 10 21.29 -5.86 -25.52
C LYS A 10 20.82 -6.58 -24.24
N SER A 11 21.79 -7.04 -23.45
CA SER A 11 21.69 -6.96 -21.98
C SER A 11 22.42 -5.70 -21.51
N ALA A 12 21.95 -5.15 -20.39
CA ALA A 12 22.43 -3.96 -19.70
C ALA A 12 22.00 -2.62 -20.33
N SER A 13 20.69 -2.33 -20.25
CA SER A 13 20.30 -0.94 -20.05
C SER A 13 20.67 -0.58 -18.61
N PHE A 14 21.94 -0.14 -18.45
CA PHE A 14 22.39 0.67 -17.35
C PHE A 14 21.35 1.79 -17.17
N ARG A 15 20.58 1.72 -16.08
CA ARG A 15 19.73 2.84 -15.68
C ARG A 15 20.67 3.99 -15.34
N LEU A 16 20.61 5.01 -16.20
CA LEU A 16 21.23 6.31 -16.00
C LEU A 16 21.03 6.76 -14.55
N GLY A 17 22.13 7.18 -13.92
CA GLY A 17 22.07 8.07 -12.78
C GLY A 17 21.32 9.33 -13.20
N LEU A 18 20.12 9.50 -12.65
CA LEU A 18 19.46 10.80 -12.64
C LEU A 18 20.11 11.59 -11.51
N SER A 19 21.04 12.48 -11.87
CA SER A 19 21.51 13.51 -10.96
C SER A 19 20.29 14.30 -10.49
N THR A 20 20.05 14.30 -9.18
CA THR A 20 18.95 14.93 -8.46
C THR A 20 18.86 16.45 -8.62
N GLU A 21 19.74 17.09 -9.41
CA GLU A 21 19.91 18.54 -9.44
C GLU A 21 19.03 19.28 -10.46
N ALA A 22 18.36 18.60 -11.40
CA ALA A 22 17.56 19.27 -12.44
C ALA A 22 16.05 19.38 -12.13
N MET A 23 15.57 18.87 -10.99
CA MET A 23 14.16 18.91 -10.57
C MET A 23 13.86 20.06 -9.60
N LEU A 24 14.53 21.20 -9.74
CA LEU A 24 14.29 22.40 -8.93
C LEU A 24 13.65 23.54 -9.74
N GLY A 25 12.71 23.19 -10.62
CA GLY A 25 11.96 24.14 -11.44
C GLY A 25 10.46 23.93 -11.26
N SER A 26 9.84 24.85 -10.51
CA SER A 26 8.39 24.92 -10.23
C SER A 26 7.89 23.97 -9.14
N LEU A 27 8.18 24.33 -7.89
CA LEU A 27 7.28 23.96 -6.80
C LEU A 27 5.98 24.74 -7.03
N PRO A 28 4.81 24.08 -7.20
CA PRO A 28 3.57 24.79 -6.99
C PRO A 28 3.62 25.32 -5.55
N THR A 29 3.58 26.64 -5.38
CA THR A 29 3.28 27.29 -4.11
C THR A 29 1.80 27.03 -3.79
N GLY A 30 1.42 25.75 -3.74
CA GLY A 30 0.21 25.31 -3.10
C GLY A 30 0.45 25.53 -1.63
N GLN A 31 -0.25 26.51 -1.08
CA GLN A 31 -0.49 26.65 0.35
C GLN A 31 -1.26 25.40 0.79
N GLY A 32 -0.56 24.27 0.85
CA GLY A 32 -1.10 23.02 1.34
C GLY A 32 -1.30 23.23 2.81
N THR A 33 -2.55 23.44 3.22
CA THR A 33 -2.90 23.32 4.63
C THR A 33 -2.33 21.99 5.07
N ARG A 34 -1.31 22.03 5.93
CA ARG A 34 -0.76 20.83 6.55
C ARG A 34 -1.86 20.33 7.49
N THR A 35 -2.80 19.58 6.92
CA THR A 35 -3.90 19.01 7.66
C THR A 35 -3.27 18.09 8.69
N ALA A 36 -3.47 18.39 9.97
CA ALA A 36 -3.06 17.49 11.04
C ALA A 36 -3.83 16.18 10.83
N VAL A 37 -3.12 15.11 10.47
CA VAL A 37 -3.71 13.78 10.35
C VAL A 37 -3.82 13.27 11.78
N ALA A 38 -5.04 13.18 12.30
CA ALA A 38 -5.27 12.52 13.57
C ALA A 38 -4.90 11.03 13.42
N VAL A 39 -4.06 10.55 14.33
CA VAL A 39 -3.65 9.14 14.35
C VAL A 39 -4.65 8.41 15.24
N PRO A 40 -5.34 7.37 14.75
CA PRO A 40 -6.26 6.58 15.58
C PRO A 40 -5.49 5.89 16.71
N SER A 41 -6.16 5.70 17.83
CA SER A 41 -5.66 4.86 18.92
C SER A 41 -5.58 3.38 18.50
N ASP A 42 -4.74 2.61 19.18
CA ASP A 42 -4.60 1.16 18.93
C ASP A 42 -5.95 0.43 19.03
N ARG A 43 -6.80 0.84 19.98
CA ARG A 43 -8.14 0.27 20.16
C ARG A 43 -9.03 0.52 18.95
N GLU A 44 -9.07 1.75 18.44
CA GLU A 44 -9.88 2.09 17.26
C GLU A 44 -9.40 1.35 16.01
N LEU A 45 -8.08 1.17 15.88
CA LEU A 45 -7.52 0.41 14.77
C LEU A 45 -7.92 -1.07 14.86
N LEU A 46 -7.85 -1.67 16.06
CA LEU A 46 -8.27 -3.07 16.27
C LEU A 46 -9.77 -3.24 16.03
N ASP A 47 -10.60 -2.33 16.52
CA ASP A 47 -12.05 -2.34 16.29
C ASP A 47 -12.37 -2.21 14.78
N ALA A 48 -11.63 -1.37 14.06
CA ALA A 48 -11.75 -1.26 12.60
C ALA A 48 -11.36 -2.57 11.89
N VAL A 49 -10.31 -3.26 12.35
CA VAL A 49 -9.92 -4.58 11.82
C VAL A 49 -11.01 -5.62 12.07
N HIS A 50 -11.65 -5.61 13.23
CA HIS A 50 -12.77 -6.52 13.54
C HIS A 50 -14.01 -6.30 12.68
N ARG A 51 -14.17 -5.11 12.08
CA ARG A 51 -15.30 -4.75 11.22
C ARG A 51 -15.06 -5.02 9.73
N LEU A 52 -13.87 -5.52 9.36
CA LEU A 52 -13.58 -5.88 7.99
C LEU A 52 -14.41 -7.09 7.53
N GLU A 53 -14.61 -7.18 6.21
CA GLU A 53 -15.13 -8.39 5.58
C GLU A 53 -14.22 -9.59 5.96
N PRO A 54 -14.75 -10.80 6.25
CA PRO A 54 -13.97 -11.86 6.88
C PRO A 54 -12.66 -12.21 6.16
N GLN A 55 -12.66 -12.24 4.83
CA GLN A 55 -11.44 -12.51 4.05
C GLN A 55 -10.40 -11.39 4.20
N GLN A 56 -10.83 -10.15 4.31
CA GLN A 56 -9.96 -8.99 4.52
C GLN A 56 -9.38 -9.00 5.93
N GLN A 57 -10.20 -9.29 6.95
CA GLN A 57 -9.78 -9.43 8.34
C GLN A 57 -8.72 -10.54 8.49
N GLU A 58 -8.98 -11.72 7.94
CA GLU A 58 -8.04 -12.84 7.98
C GLU A 58 -6.72 -12.48 7.28
N CYS A 59 -6.79 -11.88 6.09
CA CYS A 59 -5.61 -11.42 5.37
C CYS A 59 -4.80 -10.40 6.20
N VAL A 60 -5.45 -9.41 6.81
CA VAL A 60 -4.80 -8.38 7.63
C VAL A 60 -4.17 -8.98 8.88
N THR A 61 -4.89 -9.88 9.56
CA THR A 61 -4.39 -10.56 10.77
C THR A 61 -3.12 -11.33 10.48
N LEU A 62 -3.12 -12.17 9.44
CA LEU A 62 -1.94 -12.95 9.05
C LEU A 62 -0.78 -12.04 8.60
N ARG A 63 -1.08 -10.98 7.84
CA ARG A 63 -0.04 -10.15 7.19
C ARG A 63 0.60 -9.11 8.10
N PHE A 64 -0.18 -8.53 9.01
CA PHE A 64 0.27 -7.36 9.79
C PHE A 64 0.34 -7.67 11.28
N LEU A 65 -0.65 -8.37 11.84
CA LEU A 65 -0.63 -8.72 13.28
C LEU A 65 0.32 -9.89 13.57
N GLN A 66 0.39 -10.87 12.68
CA GLN A 66 1.29 -12.02 12.81
C GLN A 66 2.58 -11.91 11.97
N GLY A 67 2.69 -10.90 11.10
CA GLY A 67 3.89 -10.66 10.29
C GLY A 67 4.23 -11.73 9.25
N LEU A 68 3.29 -12.63 8.90
CA LEU A 68 3.56 -13.72 7.96
C LEU A 68 3.80 -13.19 6.55
N PRO A 69 4.78 -13.71 5.77
CA PRO A 69 5.06 -13.27 4.40
C PRO A 69 3.92 -13.61 3.43
N VAL A 70 3.77 -12.82 2.36
CA VAL A 70 2.66 -12.94 1.38
C VAL A 70 2.51 -14.36 0.83
N ALA A 71 3.62 -15.03 0.54
CA ALA A 71 3.62 -16.40 0.02
C ALA A 71 3.10 -17.42 1.04
N GLN A 72 3.38 -17.23 2.33
CA GLN A 72 2.87 -18.10 3.40
C GLN A 72 1.40 -17.81 3.68
N THR A 73 0.99 -16.54 3.72
CA THR A 73 -0.43 -16.16 3.79
C THR A 73 -1.24 -16.77 2.65
N ALA A 74 -0.70 -16.74 1.42
CA ALA A 74 -1.34 -17.33 0.26
C ALA A 74 -1.60 -18.84 0.43
N LYS A 75 -0.61 -19.58 0.98
CA LYS A 75 -0.76 -21.00 1.29
C LYS A 75 -1.81 -21.25 2.37
N ILE A 76 -1.78 -20.50 3.47
CA ILE A 76 -2.74 -20.64 4.58
C ILE A 76 -4.17 -20.38 4.10
N MET A 77 -4.38 -19.32 3.32
CA MET A 77 -5.71 -18.93 2.83
C MET A 77 -6.15 -19.69 1.57
N GLY A 78 -5.37 -20.65 1.08
CA GLY A 78 -5.68 -21.42 -0.13
C GLY A 78 -5.82 -20.58 -1.41
N ARG A 79 -5.01 -19.52 -1.56
CA ARG A 79 -5.13 -18.51 -2.63
C ARG A 79 -3.81 -18.29 -3.37
N THR A 80 -3.89 -17.62 -4.52
CA THR A 80 -2.68 -17.19 -5.24
C THR A 80 -2.06 -15.96 -4.57
N VAL A 81 -0.73 -15.80 -4.72
CA VAL A 81 0.00 -14.61 -4.23
C VAL A 81 -0.60 -13.31 -4.78
N SER A 82 -0.98 -13.29 -6.06
CA SER A 82 -1.62 -12.13 -6.69
C SER A 82 -3.00 -11.83 -6.09
N ALA A 83 -3.77 -12.85 -5.71
CA ALA A 83 -5.03 -12.66 -5.00
C ALA A 83 -4.81 -12.06 -3.61
N ILE A 84 -3.80 -12.52 -2.86
CA ILE A 84 -3.45 -11.93 -1.54
C ILE A 84 -3.04 -10.46 -1.68
N LYS A 85 -2.20 -10.11 -2.66
CA LYS A 85 -1.81 -8.70 -2.87
C LYS A 85 -3.01 -7.80 -3.15
N ARG A 86 -3.97 -8.25 -3.98
CA ARG A 86 -5.21 -7.51 -4.25
C ARG A 86 -6.09 -7.41 -3.01
N LEU A 87 -6.21 -8.49 -2.25
CA LEU A 87 -6.99 -8.53 -1.02
C LEU A 87 -6.40 -7.60 0.04
N GLN A 88 -5.07 -7.61 0.21
CA GLN A 88 -4.32 -6.70 1.08
C GLN A 88 -4.60 -5.24 0.71
N TYR A 89 -4.49 -4.88 -0.57
CA TYR A 89 -4.77 -3.51 -1.03
C TYR A 89 -6.22 -3.08 -0.73
N ARG A 90 -7.19 -3.98 -0.93
CA ARG A 90 -8.60 -3.72 -0.63
C ARG A 90 -8.86 -3.57 0.87
N ALA A 91 -8.27 -4.43 1.69
CA ALA A 91 -8.39 -4.38 3.14
C ALA A 91 -7.83 -3.06 3.70
N VAL A 92 -6.60 -2.70 3.31
CA VAL A 92 -5.97 -1.44 3.75
C VAL A 92 -6.78 -0.22 3.31
N ARG A 93 -7.31 -0.20 2.08
CA ARG A 93 -8.16 0.91 1.63
C ARG A 93 -9.52 0.98 2.33
N THR A 94 -10.01 -0.14 2.85
CA THR A 94 -11.23 -0.16 3.65
C THR A 94 -10.95 0.36 5.06
N LEU A 95 -9.86 -0.08 5.68
CA LEU A 95 -9.40 0.44 6.96
C LEU A 95 -9.16 1.96 6.92
N ALA A 96 -8.48 2.46 5.89
CA ALA A 96 -8.24 3.91 5.74
C ALA A 96 -9.55 4.71 5.77
N ARG A 97 -10.57 4.29 5.00
CA ARG A 97 -11.89 4.94 5.01
C ARG A 97 -12.60 4.86 6.35
N MET A 98 -12.45 3.76 7.08
CA MET A 98 -13.05 3.60 8.41
C MET A 98 -12.38 4.53 9.42
N VAL A 99 -11.05 4.60 9.40
CA VAL A 99 -10.23 5.44 10.30
C VAL A 99 -10.41 6.92 10.02
N ASP A 100 -10.41 7.33 8.75
CA ASP A 100 -10.68 8.71 8.37
C ASP A 100 -12.07 9.17 8.85
N GLY A 101 -13.05 8.26 8.82
CA GLY A 101 -14.38 8.49 9.37
C GLY A 101 -14.42 8.56 10.89
N ILE A 102 -13.60 7.78 11.60
CA ILE A 102 -13.46 7.83 13.06
C ILE A 102 -12.84 9.16 13.50
N ALA A 103 -11.71 9.54 12.88
CA ALA A 103 -11.04 10.83 13.13
C ALA A 103 -11.94 12.04 12.85
N SER A 104 -12.83 11.94 11.85
CA SER A 104 -13.78 13.01 11.52
C SER A 104 -14.94 13.11 12.52
N ALA A 105 -15.29 12.04 13.24
CA ALA A 105 -16.36 12.04 14.23
C ALA A 105 -15.92 12.63 15.58
N GLU A 106 -14.65 12.47 15.95
CA GLU A 106 -14.10 13.03 17.19
C GLU A 106 -13.85 14.55 17.12
N ALA A 107 -13.76 15.11 15.90
CA ALA A 107 -13.56 16.54 15.67
C ALA A 107 -14.82 17.42 15.86
N ALA A 108 -15.96 16.84 16.27
CA ALA A 108 -17.15 17.61 16.62
C ALA A 108 -16.98 18.27 18.00
N PRO A 109 -17.10 19.60 18.14
CA PRO A 109 -16.95 20.26 19.43
C PRO A 109 -18.09 19.82 20.35
N GLN A 110 -17.73 19.29 21.52
CA GLN A 110 -18.68 19.10 22.61
C GLN A 110 -19.02 20.49 23.16
N LEU A 111 -20.31 20.86 23.08
CA LEU A 111 -20.88 22.11 23.59
C LEU A 111 -20.76 22.23 25.10
#